data_AF-A0A938MNW5-F1
#
_entry.id   AF-A0A938MNW5-F1
#
_cell.length_a   1.000
_cell.length_b   1.000
_cell.length_c   1.000
_cell.angle_alpha   90.00
_cell.angle_beta   90.00
_cell.angle_gamma   90.00
#
_symmetry.space_group_name_H-M   'P 1'
#
loop_
_entity.id
_entity.type
_entity.pdbx_description
1 polymer ?
#
loop_
_entity_poly.entity_id
_entity_poly.type
_entity_poly.pdbx_seq_one_letter_code
_entity_poly.pdbx_strand_id
1 'polypeptide(L)'
;MIRAPWLFLILAIWPLAAWGQESGHKSFPLPNPQASGKAGEKTPPSWTSFSAEGRYEFAVDTEVFHSPPSAVRIQGLSDTGRACVGVNSGELAPVKSYRLDFWYRSSRECALRGFARFTDAKKPEPGGAGFVTHFFAVRSAPGQWQECSTGFNLTTEQLKEHPSVRVSINLYGDPGGTVWFDDLSLSQAPRSPLEEDTVKLKDLRLNTSLVADGKPAAVIALPPDARYDAIAERIQAKLKDCAGVTLPIRRDLKPPDALKETHVVALGNLATSPFVETLYRHYYTYLDLHYPGRGGHVLQSVHNPYGA
;
A
#
# COMPACT_ATOMS: atom_id res chain seq x y z
N MET A 1 0.53 -15.74 -34.24
CA MET A 1 1.69 -16.45 -33.68
C MET A 1 2.49 -15.41 -32.88
N ILE A 2 2.64 -15.62 -31.56
CA ILE A 2 3.47 -14.89 -30.56
C ILE A 2 2.99 -13.45 -30.24
N ARG A 3 2.23 -13.22 -29.14
CA ARG A 3 2.63 -12.89 -27.72
C ARG A 3 3.53 -11.63 -27.63
N ALA A 4 3.27 -10.61 -26.81
CA ALA A 4 2.83 -10.60 -25.40
C ALA A 4 2.11 -9.28 -25.01
N PRO A 5 1.30 -9.26 -23.93
CA PRO A 5 0.82 -8.03 -23.31
C PRO A 5 1.89 -7.50 -22.34
N TRP A 6 2.28 -6.25 -22.48
CA TRP A 6 3.08 -5.57 -21.46
C TRP A 6 2.15 -5.21 -20.30
N LEU A 7 2.22 -6.04 -19.26
CA LEU A 7 1.69 -5.74 -17.95
C LEU A 7 2.57 -4.63 -17.36
N PHE A 8 2.08 -3.39 -17.28
CA PHE A 8 2.68 -2.40 -16.38
C PHE A 8 2.26 -2.77 -14.96
N LEU A 9 3.10 -3.59 -14.32
CA LEU A 9 3.09 -3.76 -12.88
C LEU A 9 3.72 -2.51 -12.28
N ILE A 10 2.91 -1.59 -11.76
CA ILE A 10 3.42 -0.62 -10.79
C ILE A 10 3.64 -1.40 -9.50
N LEU A 11 4.85 -1.93 -9.36
CA LEU A 11 5.42 -2.24 -8.06
C LEU A 11 5.64 -0.89 -7.38
N ALA A 12 4.67 -0.45 -6.60
CA ALA A 12 4.93 0.48 -5.52
C ALA A 12 5.80 -0.28 -4.51
N ILE A 13 7.10 -0.40 -4.79
CA ILE A 13 8.09 -0.59 -3.74
C ILE A 13 8.11 0.77 -3.05
N TRP A 14 7.22 0.94 -2.08
CA TRP A 14 7.47 1.96 -1.08
C TRP A 14 8.83 1.60 -0.48
N PRO A 15 9.77 2.56 -0.40
CA PRO A 15 10.86 2.35 0.53
C PRO A 15 10.19 2.03 1.86
N LEU A 16 10.65 0.99 2.56
CA LEU A 16 10.41 0.88 3.99
C LEU A 16 10.74 2.27 4.54
N ALA A 17 9.72 3.09 4.83
CA ALA A 17 9.92 4.28 5.62
C ALA A 17 10.63 3.75 6.85
N ALA A 18 11.83 4.22 7.16
CA ALA A 18 12.49 3.82 8.39
C ALA A 18 11.51 4.16 9.51
N TRP A 19 10.89 3.12 10.09
CA TRP A 19 9.89 3.26 11.15
C TRP A 19 10.68 3.77 12.34
N GLY A 20 10.70 5.09 12.52
CA GLY A 20 11.33 5.73 13.66
C GLY A 20 10.77 5.12 14.93
N GLN A 21 11.65 4.81 15.88
CA GLN A 21 11.24 4.38 17.21
C GLN A 21 10.49 5.51 17.92
N GLU A 22 9.16 5.52 17.81
CA GLU A 22 8.32 6.22 18.77
C GLU A 22 7.97 5.26 19.90
N SER A 23 8.42 5.61 21.10
CA SER A 23 8.19 4.89 22.34
C SER A 23 6.71 4.98 22.75
N GLY A 24 5.87 4.10 22.19
CA GLY A 24 4.44 4.03 22.53
C GLY A 24 3.68 2.84 21.94
N HIS A 25 4.35 1.87 21.31
CA HIS A 25 3.66 0.76 20.64
C HIS A 25 3.01 -0.19 21.64
N LYS A 26 1.68 -0.22 21.67
CA LYS A 26 0.91 -1.23 22.39
C LYS A 26 1.25 -2.62 21.83
N SER A 27 1.89 -3.46 22.62
CA SER A 27 2.14 -4.87 22.26
C SER A 27 0.92 -5.74 22.59
N PHE A 28 0.64 -6.71 21.73
CA PHE A 28 -0.43 -7.70 21.91
C PHE A 28 0.21 -9.06 22.20
N PRO A 29 -0.07 -9.68 23.36
CA PRO A 29 0.59 -10.91 23.75
C PRO A 29 0.20 -12.07 22.82
N LEU A 30 1.22 -12.71 22.25
CA LEU A 30 1.12 -14.01 21.60
C LEU A 30 1.63 -15.08 22.57
N PRO A 31 1.01 -16.27 22.63
CA PRO A 31 1.52 -17.36 23.44
C PRO A 31 2.77 -17.98 22.78
N ASN A 32 3.83 -18.13 23.57
CA ASN A 32 5.13 -18.69 23.15
C ASN A 32 5.72 -18.08 21.85
N PRO A 33 5.93 -16.75 21.78
CA PRO A 33 6.35 -16.08 20.56
C PRO A 33 7.76 -16.46 20.09
N GLN A 34 8.64 -16.85 21.01
CA GLN A 34 10.02 -17.29 20.75
C GLN A 34 10.11 -18.77 20.34
N ALA A 35 8.99 -19.38 19.93
CA ALA A 35 8.92 -20.77 19.50
C ALA A 35 9.65 -21.77 20.43
N SER A 36 9.66 -21.50 21.74
CA SER A 36 10.44 -22.26 22.72
C SER A 36 9.79 -23.62 22.96
N GLY A 37 10.54 -24.70 22.77
CA GLY A 37 10.04 -26.07 22.96
C GLY A 37 11.17 -27.07 23.19
N LYS A 38 10.84 -28.37 23.16
CA LYS A 38 11.84 -29.45 23.31
C LYS A 38 12.14 -30.08 21.96
N ALA A 39 13.41 -30.43 21.73
CA ALA A 39 13.83 -31.16 20.54
C ALA A 39 12.97 -32.40 20.30
N GLY A 40 12.52 -32.58 19.05
CA GLY A 40 11.69 -33.71 18.64
C GLY A 40 10.18 -33.53 18.86
N GLU A 41 9.73 -32.48 19.55
CA GLU A 41 8.31 -32.11 19.56
C GLU A 41 7.87 -31.67 18.16
N LYS A 42 6.65 -32.01 17.76
CA LYS A 42 6.12 -31.67 16.44
C LYS A 42 6.03 -30.15 16.22
N THR A 43 5.59 -29.42 17.24
CA THR A 43 5.52 -27.97 17.28
C THR A 43 5.79 -27.49 18.71
N PRO A 44 6.24 -26.24 18.91
CA PRO A 44 6.34 -25.67 20.25
C PRO A 44 4.97 -25.60 20.94
N PRO A 45 4.91 -25.57 22.28
CA PRO A 45 3.67 -25.30 23.01
C PRO A 45 2.92 -24.08 22.48
N SER A 46 1.60 -24.18 22.34
CA SER A 46 0.70 -23.15 21.79
C SER A 46 0.80 -22.88 20.28
N TRP A 47 1.72 -23.55 19.59
CA TRP A 47 1.76 -23.56 18.13
C TRP A 47 0.99 -24.76 17.58
N THR A 48 0.27 -24.55 16.49
CA THR A 48 -0.42 -25.60 15.75
C THR A 48 0.26 -25.82 14.40
N SER A 49 0.16 -27.04 13.87
CA SER A 49 0.60 -27.38 12.52
C SER A 49 -0.60 -27.80 11.68
N PHE A 50 -0.63 -27.39 10.42
CA PHE A 50 -1.59 -27.87 9.43
C PHE A 50 -0.85 -28.23 8.14
N SER A 51 -1.27 -29.31 7.49
CA SER A 51 -0.80 -29.69 6.16
C SER A 51 -1.97 -30.20 5.33
N ALA A 52 -2.03 -29.80 4.07
CA ALA A 52 -2.97 -30.31 3.09
C ALA A 52 -2.24 -30.53 1.78
N GLU A 53 -2.35 -31.74 1.24
CA GLU A 53 -1.64 -32.18 0.03
C GLU A 53 -0.11 -32.16 0.23
N GLY A 54 0.61 -33.08 -0.41
CA GLY A 54 2.06 -33.22 -0.22
C GLY A 54 2.49 -33.86 1.11
N ARG A 55 3.80 -33.92 1.35
CA ARG A 55 4.43 -34.50 2.54
C ARG A 55 5.28 -33.47 3.25
N TYR A 56 5.02 -33.29 4.54
CA TYR A 56 5.71 -32.31 5.39
C TYR A 56 6.06 -32.89 6.74
N GLU A 57 7.20 -32.46 7.27
CA GLU A 57 7.60 -32.68 8.65
C GLU A 57 7.61 -31.36 9.41
N PHE A 58 7.16 -31.41 10.66
CA PHE A 58 7.19 -30.30 11.59
C PHE A 58 8.03 -30.71 12.79
N ALA A 59 8.89 -29.82 13.26
CA ALA A 59 9.68 -30.06 14.45
C ALA A 59 10.00 -28.77 15.19
N VAL A 60 10.23 -28.88 16.50
CA VAL A 60 11.03 -27.92 17.25
C VAL A 60 12.50 -28.20 17.00
N ASP A 61 13.21 -27.20 16.49
CA ASP A 61 14.63 -27.28 16.17
C ASP A 61 15.44 -26.51 17.22
N THR A 62 16.25 -27.24 17.99
CA THR A 62 17.11 -26.68 19.03
C THR A 62 18.54 -26.44 18.55
N GLU A 63 18.85 -26.72 17.28
CA GLU A 63 20.15 -26.48 16.67
C GLU A 63 20.11 -25.27 15.73
N VAL A 64 18.95 -25.05 15.09
CA VAL A 64 18.69 -23.91 14.21
C VAL A 64 17.59 -23.04 14.78
N PHE A 65 17.98 -21.94 15.42
CA PHE A 65 17.09 -20.93 15.97
C PHE A 65 17.66 -19.51 15.76
N HIS A 66 16.81 -18.50 15.89
CA HIS A 66 17.23 -17.10 15.91
C HIS A 66 17.51 -16.68 17.35
N SER A 67 16.53 -16.87 18.23
CA SER A 67 16.65 -16.68 19.66
C SER A 67 16.62 -18.03 20.39
N PRO A 68 17.46 -18.23 21.42
CA PRO A 68 17.43 -19.48 22.18
C PRO A 68 16.07 -19.65 22.89
N PRO A 69 15.61 -20.90 23.09
CA PRO A 69 16.35 -22.15 22.88
C PRO A 69 16.05 -22.88 21.55
N SER A 70 15.06 -22.45 20.77
CA SER A 70 14.59 -23.20 19.62
C SER A 70 13.75 -22.37 18.66
N ALA A 71 13.63 -22.82 17.42
CA ALA A 71 12.67 -22.31 16.45
C ALA A 71 11.68 -23.41 16.01
N VAL A 72 10.58 -23.01 15.39
CA VAL A 72 9.67 -23.96 14.74
C VAL A 72 10.11 -24.18 13.29
N ARG A 73 10.26 -25.45 12.90
CA ARG A 73 10.69 -25.88 11.57
C ARG A 73 9.54 -26.54 10.81
N ILE A 74 9.45 -26.21 9.52
CA ILE A 74 8.65 -26.92 8.53
C ILE A 74 9.58 -27.42 7.42
N GLN A 75 9.56 -28.71 7.12
CA GLN A 75 10.29 -29.29 5.99
C GLN A 75 9.32 -29.88 4.97
N GLY A 76 9.35 -29.35 3.76
CA GLY A 76 8.65 -29.92 2.61
C GLY A 76 9.44 -31.09 2.02
N LEU A 77 8.87 -32.29 2.09
CA LEU A 77 9.41 -33.53 1.52
C LEU A 77 8.86 -33.82 0.11
N SER A 78 8.06 -32.90 -0.44
CA SER A 78 7.52 -32.92 -1.79
C SER A 78 7.49 -31.52 -2.37
N ASP A 79 7.64 -31.40 -3.69
CA ASP A 79 7.58 -30.13 -4.43
C ASP A 79 6.15 -29.59 -4.60
N THR A 80 5.16 -30.28 -4.03
CA THR A 80 3.75 -29.90 -4.04
C THR A 80 3.16 -29.92 -2.64
N GLY A 81 1.97 -29.33 -2.51
CA GLY A 81 1.22 -29.28 -1.26
C GLY A 81 1.33 -27.95 -0.54
N ARG A 82 0.74 -27.89 0.65
CA ARG A 82 0.85 -26.74 1.55
C ARG A 82 0.90 -27.20 3.00
N ALA A 83 1.78 -26.58 3.76
CA ALA A 83 1.85 -26.73 5.20
C ALA A 83 2.09 -25.38 5.86
N CYS A 84 1.51 -25.18 7.04
CA CYS A 84 1.76 -24.01 7.86
C CYS A 84 1.85 -24.38 9.33
N VAL A 85 2.52 -23.51 10.07
CA VAL A 85 2.39 -23.44 11.53
C VAL A 85 1.63 -22.17 11.89
N GLY A 86 0.93 -22.18 13.01
CA GLY A 86 0.18 -21.02 13.44
C GLY A 86 0.12 -20.83 14.94
N VAL A 87 -0.09 -19.59 15.33
CA VAL A 87 -0.31 -19.15 16.70
C VAL A 87 -1.57 -18.29 16.75
N ASN A 88 -2.34 -18.44 17.83
CA ASN A 88 -3.54 -17.65 18.07
C ASN A 88 -3.32 -16.74 19.27
N SER A 89 -3.66 -15.46 19.15
CA SER A 89 -3.69 -14.56 20.29
C SER A 89 -4.77 -14.97 21.30
N GLY A 90 -4.65 -14.43 22.52
CA GLY A 90 -5.79 -14.32 23.43
C GLY A 90 -6.87 -13.37 22.89
N GLU A 91 -7.93 -13.19 23.66
CA GLU A 91 -8.93 -12.14 23.42
C GLU A 91 -8.28 -10.76 23.55
N LEU A 92 -8.51 -9.87 22.57
CA LEU A 92 -7.98 -8.51 22.58
C LEU A 92 -9.01 -7.49 22.07
N ALA A 93 -8.94 -6.28 22.61
CA ALA A 93 -9.68 -5.13 22.07
C ALA A 93 -8.99 -4.68 20.77
N PRO A 94 -9.73 -4.56 19.66
CA PRO A 94 -9.12 -4.30 18.37
C PRO A 94 -8.59 -2.87 18.27
N VAL A 95 -7.56 -2.68 17.45
CA VAL A 95 -7.04 -1.36 17.04
C VAL A 95 -7.11 -1.19 15.53
N LYS A 96 -7.05 0.05 15.05
CA LYS A 96 -7.10 0.37 13.60
C LYS A 96 -5.96 -0.28 12.82
N SER A 97 -4.76 -0.29 13.39
CA SER A 97 -3.55 -0.69 12.67
C SER A 97 -2.67 -1.60 13.53
N TYR A 98 -2.24 -2.70 12.94
CA TYR A 98 -1.36 -3.69 13.55
C TYR A 98 -0.08 -3.83 12.75
N ARG A 99 0.99 -4.23 13.44
CA ARG A 99 2.25 -4.69 12.86
C ARG A 99 2.51 -6.10 13.36
N LEU A 100 2.83 -6.99 12.43
CA LEU A 100 3.34 -8.32 12.70
C LEU A 100 4.81 -8.36 12.31
N ASP A 101 5.66 -8.66 13.30
CA ASP A 101 7.09 -8.86 13.12
C ASP A 101 7.42 -10.33 13.41
N PHE A 102 8.32 -10.93 12.64
CA PHE A 102 8.86 -12.26 12.93
C PHE A 102 10.20 -12.50 12.21
N TRP A 103 11.01 -13.39 12.77
CA TRP A 103 12.23 -13.86 12.14
C TRP A 103 11.97 -15.16 11.38
N TYR A 104 12.62 -15.29 10.24
CA TYR A 104 12.52 -16.49 9.41
C TYR A 104 13.86 -16.83 8.74
N ARG A 105 14.04 -18.12 8.49
CA ARG A 105 15.19 -18.67 7.74
C ARG A 105 14.67 -19.71 6.76
N SER A 106 15.34 -19.86 5.62
CA SER A 106 14.98 -20.86 4.61
C SER A 106 16.23 -21.59 4.12
N SER A 107 16.08 -22.84 3.67
CA SER A 107 17.18 -23.62 3.09
C SER A 107 17.51 -23.22 1.65
N ARG A 108 16.59 -22.54 0.95
CA ARG A 108 16.71 -22.11 -0.44
C ARG A 108 15.97 -20.79 -0.67
N GLU A 109 16.25 -20.11 -1.76
CA GLU A 109 15.45 -18.96 -2.18
C GLU A 109 14.02 -19.39 -2.51
N CYS A 110 13.04 -18.79 -1.85
CA CYS A 110 11.62 -19.03 -2.09
C CYS A 110 10.76 -17.82 -1.71
N ALA A 111 9.48 -17.86 -2.09
CA ALA A 111 8.49 -16.90 -1.67
C ALA A 111 7.64 -17.50 -0.54
N LEU A 112 8.00 -17.17 0.70
CA LEU A 112 7.24 -17.58 1.87
C LEU A 112 5.95 -16.79 1.95
N ARG A 113 4.88 -17.46 2.38
CA ARG A 113 3.54 -16.87 2.48
C ARG A 113 3.01 -17.03 3.88
N GLY A 114 2.11 -16.15 4.25
CA GLY A 114 1.42 -16.24 5.52
C GLY A 114 0.13 -15.43 5.51
N PHE A 115 -0.60 -15.52 6.61
CA PHE A 115 -1.70 -14.61 6.85
C PHE A 115 -1.91 -14.31 8.34
N ALA A 116 -2.46 -13.14 8.60
CA ALA A 116 -3.09 -12.79 9.86
C ALA A 116 -4.62 -12.77 9.65
N ARG A 117 -5.35 -13.54 10.44
CA ARG A 117 -6.81 -13.63 10.37
C ARG A 117 -7.44 -13.11 11.65
N PHE A 118 -8.46 -12.30 11.52
CA PHE A 118 -9.24 -11.78 12.62
C PHE A 118 -10.54 -12.56 12.76
N THR A 119 -10.84 -13.01 13.97
CA THR A 119 -12.12 -13.63 14.33
C THR A 119 -12.73 -12.88 15.49
N ASP A 120 -14.05 -12.84 15.56
CA ASP A 120 -14.74 -12.32 16.74
C ASP A 120 -14.49 -13.27 17.92
N ALA A 121 -13.97 -12.76 19.03
CA ALA A 121 -13.61 -13.60 20.17
C ALA A 121 -14.85 -14.20 20.87
N LYS A 122 -15.99 -13.51 20.78
CA LYS A 122 -17.24 -13.84 21.47
C LYS A 122 -18.25 -14.53 20.56
N LYS A 123 -18.15 -14.30 19.24
CA LYS A 123 -19.01 -14.90 18.21
C LYS A 123 -18.17 -15.47 17.07
N PRO A 124 -17.33 -16.48 17.33
CA PRO A 124 -16.49 -17.06 16.28
C PRO A 124 -17.37 -17.62 15.16
N GLU A 125 -17.04 -17.33 13.90
CA GLU A 125 -17.81 -17.85 12.78
C GLU A 125 -17.69 -19.39 12.68
N PRO A 126 -18.72 -20.08 12.20
CA PRO A 126 -18.65 -21.51 11.93
C PRO A 126 -17.47 -21.85 11.01
N GLY A 127 -16.68 -22.85 11.39
CA GLY A 127 -15.49 -23.27 10.63
C GLY A 127 -14.26 -22.37 10.80
N GLY A 128 -14.31 -21.37 11.68
CA GLY A 128 -13.16 -20.48 11.94
C GLY A 128 -12.84 -19.55 10.76
N ALA A 129 -13.84 -19.29 9.91
CA ALA A 129 -13.78 -18.17 8.99
C ALA A 129 -13.61 -16.88 9.81
N GLY A 130 -12.68 -16.03 9.38
CA GLY A 130 -12.47 -14.73 10.00
C GLY A 130 -13.18 -13.66 9.19
N PHE A 131 -13.65 -12.62 9.85
CA PHE A 131 -14.28 -11.49 9.17
C PHE A 131 -13.28 -10.73 8.29
N VAL A 132 -11.98 -10.84 8.60
CA VAL A 132 -10.86 -10.34 7.80
C VAL A 132 -9.70 -11.32 7.79
N THR A 133 -9.05 -11.48 6.63
CA THR A 133 -7.76 -12.17 6.50
C THR A 133 -6.81 -11.34 5.65
N HIS A 134 -5.65 -10.99 6.21
CA HIS A 134 -4.57 -10.31 5.50
C HIS A 134 -3.50 -11.33 5.11
N PHE A 135 -3.30 -11.49 3.80
CA PHE A 135 -2.23 -12.32 3.27
C PHE A 135 -0.97 -11.49 3.05
N PHE A 136 0.18 -12.09 3.31
CA PHE A 136 1.49 -11.49 3.02
C PHE A 136 2.40 -12.52 2.37
N ALA A 137 3.43 -12.02 1.68
CA ALA A 137 4.49 -12.83 1.13
C ALA A 137 5.83 -12.12 1.30
N VAL A 138 6.87 -12.89 1.62
CA VAL A 138 8.25 -12.40 1.73
C VAL A 138 9.17 -13.27 0.89
N ARG A 139 10.19 -12.66 0.29
CA ARG A 139 11.24 -13.38 -0.42
C ARG A 139 12.32 -13.77 0.57
N SER A 140 12.78 -15.01 0.49
CA SER A 140 13.85 -15.50 1.34
C SER A 140 15.21 -15.48 0.64
N ALA A 141 16.26 -15.19 1.40
CA ALA A 141 17.63 -15.54 1.06
C ALA A 141 17.98 -16.87 1.76
N PRO A 142 18.67 -17.79 1.06
CA PRO A 142 19.01 -19.10 1.63
C PRO A 142 20.01 -18.97 2.79
N GLY A 143 19.79 -19.76 3.84
CA GLY A 143 20.75 -20.00 4.91
C GLY A 143 20.91 -18.88 5.94
N GLN A 144 20.26 -17.73 5.78
CA GLN A 144 20.35 -16.60 6.70
C GLN A 144 19.02 -16.32 7.39
N TRP A 145 19.09 -15.89 8.65
CA TRP A 145 17.95 -15.33 9.36
C TRP A 145 17.64 -13.93 8.82
N GLN A 146 16.36 -13.68 8.58
CA GLN A 146 15.85 -12.42 8.08
C GLN A 146 14.61 -12.03 8.88
N GLU A 147 14.42 -10.73 9.06
CA GLU A 147 13.24 -10.19 9.70
C GLU A 147 12.16 -9.88 8.64
N CYS A 148 10.91 -10.18 8.97
CA CYS A 148 9.74 -9.70 8.26
C CYS A 148 8.95 -8.78 9.18
N SER A 149 8.64 -7.58 8.69
CA SER A 149 7.69 -6.64 9.31
C SER A 149 6.58 -6.34 8.32
N THR A 150 5.32 -6.66 8.66
CA THR A 150 4.16 -6.37 7.82
C THR A 150 3.05 -5.68 8.62
N GLY A 151 2.43 -4.67 8.02
CA GLY A 151 1.29 -3.95 8.59
C GLY A 151 -0.04 -4.45 8.05
N PHE A 152 -1.11 -4.33 8.85
CA PHE A 152 -2.48 -4.52 8.39
C PHE A 152 -3.47 -3.66 9.17
N ASN A 153 -4.56 -3.28 8.49
CA ASN A 153 -5.54 -2.33 8.99
C ASN A 153 -6.94 -2.94 9.05
N LEU A 154 -7.70 -2.57 10.08
CA LEU A 154 -9.14 -2.77 10.18
C LEU A 154 -9.87 -1.46 9.83
N THR A 155 -11.03 -1.57 9.21
CA THR A 155 -11.88 -0.40 8.94
C THR A 155 -12.61 0.04 10.20
N THR A 156 -13.10 1.29 10.20
CA THR A 156 -13.90 1.83 11.30
C THR A 156 -15.16 1.01 11.56
N GLU A 157 -15.77 0.44 10.52
CA GLU A 157 -16.94 -0.42 10.58
C GLU A 157 -16.60 -1.74 11.29
N GLN A 158 -15.49 -2.39 10.91
CA GLN A 158 -15.03 -3.62 11.52
C GLN A 158 -14.70 -3.44 13.00
N LEU A 159 -14.09 -2.31 13.39
CA LEU A 159 -13.82 -2.00 14.79
C LEU A 159 -15.11 -1.84 15.62
N LYS A 160 -16.18 -1.33 15.02
CA LYS A 160 -17.49 -1.18 15.68
C LYS A 160 -18.24 -2.51 15.78
N GLU A 161 -18.20 -3.31 14.72
CA GLU A 161 -18.91 -4.59 14.64
C GLU A 161 -18.25 -5.67 15.52
N HIS A 162 -16.93 -5.63 15.68
CA HIS A 162 -16.15 -6.65 16.39
C HIS A 162 -15.35 -6.04 17.55
N PRO A 163 -16.00 -5.62 18.66
CA PRO A 163 -15.31 -4.95 19.77
C PRO A 163 -14.36 -5.86 20.56
N SER A 164 -14.32 -7.15 20.24
CA SER A 164 -13.44 -8.14 20.85
C SER A 164 -13.02 -9.17 19.81
N VAL A 165 -11.72 -9.33 19.60
CA VAL A 165 -11.16 -10.15 18.51
C VAL A 165 -10.10 -11.13 19.00
N ARG A 166 -9.84 -12.17 18.20
CA ARG A 166 -8.63 -12.97 18.24
C ARG A 166 -7.92 -12.87 16.89
N VAL A 167 -6.59 -12.87 16.93
CA VAL A 167 -5.73 -12.85 15.74
C VAL A 167 -5.03 -14.19 15.59
N SER A 168 -5.28 -14.86 14.47
CA SER A 168 -4.60 -16.09 14.08
C SER A 168 -3.51 -15.78 13.07
N ILE A 169 -2.26 -16.06 13.41
CA ILE A 169 -1.11 -15.90 12.51
C ILE A 169 -0.74 -17.27 11.99
N ASN A 170 -0.66 -17.42 10.66
CA ASN A 170 -0.25 -18.67 10.01
C ASN A 170 0.89 -18.39 9.05
N LEU A 171 1.96 -19.17 9.18
CA LEU A 171 3.20 -19.05 8.42
C LEU A 171 3.41 -20.34 7.62
N TYR A 172 3.42 -20.23 6.29
CA TYR A 172 3.54 -21.39 5.40
C TYR A 172 5.01 -21.77 5.18
N GLY A 173 5.24 -23.07 5.15
CA GLY A 173 6.50 -23.64 4.69
C GLY A 173 6.63 -23.59 3.17
N ASP A 174 7.76 -24.09 2.68
CA ASP A 174 8.12 -24.13 1.27
C ASP A 174 8.04 -25.58 0.76
N PRO A 175 7.25 -25.90 -0.29
CA PRO A 175 7.25 -27.23 -0.90
C PRO A 175 8.63 -27.59 -1.44
N GLY A 176 9.25 -28.66 -0.92
CA GLY A 176 10.61 -29.09 -1.30
C GLY A 176 11.74 -28.30 -0.63
N GLY A 177 11.42 -27.44 0.35
CA GLY A 177 12.40 -26.68 1.13
C GLY A 177 12.17 -26.81 2.63
N THR A 178 13.13 -26.33 3.43
CA THR A 178 13.01 -26.22 4.88
C THR A 178 12.93 -24.76 5.29
N VAL A 179 12.00 -24.44 6.17
CA VAL A 179 11.76 -23.09 6.68
C VAL A 179 11.70 -23.13 8.20
N TRP A 180 12.28 -22.12 8.84
CA TRP A 180 12.20 -21.90 10.27
C TRP A 180 11.56 -20.55 10.56
N PHE A 181 10.79 -20.46 11.63
CA PHE A 181 10.19 -19.24 12.14
C PHE A 181 10.49 -19.07 13.63
N ASP A 182 10.71 -17.83 14.05
CA ASP A 182 11.07 -17.48 15.42
C ASP A 182 10.66 -16.04 15.75
N ASP A 183 10.66 -15.69 17.04
CA ASP A 183 10.48 -14.33 17.56
C ASP A 183 9.29 -13.55 16.97
N LEU A 184 8.10 -14.14 17.07
CA LEU A 184 6.87 -13.48 16.62
C LEU A 184 6.51 -12.33 17.56
N SER A 185 6.11 -11.20 16.99
CA SER A 185 5.49 -10.12 17.76
C SER A 185 4.31 -9.53 17.02
N LEU A 186 3.28 -9.19 17.77
CA LEU A 186 2.12 -8.46 17.28
C LEU A 186 2.01 -7.18 18.09
N SER A 187 2.03 -6.03 17.42
CA SER A 187 1.90 -4.74 18.09
C SER A 187 0.94 -3.84 17.32
N GLN A 188 0.55 -2.73 17.94
CA GLN A 188 -0.11 -1.65 17.24
C GLN A 188 0.91 -0.99 16.32
N ALA A 189 0.58 -0.92 15.02
CA ALA A 189 1.40 -0.16 14.09
C ALA A 189 1.30 1.33 14.45
N PRO A 190 2.39 2.12 14.31
CA PRO A 190 2.29 3.57 14.31
C PRO A 190 1.19 4.00 13.34
N ARG A 191 0.43 5.02 13.77
CA ARG A 191 -0.56 5.63 12.92
C ARG A 191 0.15 6.18 11.67
N SER A 192 -0.28 5.76 10.49
CA SER A 192 0.25 6.37 9.28
C SER A 192 -0.13 7.87 9.29
N PRO A 193 0.81 8.80 9.00
CA PRO A 193 0.49 10.22 8.84
C PRO A 193 -0.57 10.46 7.74
N LEU A 194 -0.70 9.52 6.80
CA LEU A 194 -1.71 9.54 5.73
C LEU A 194 -3.08 9.01 6.18
N GLU A 195 -3.17 8.41 7.37
CA GLU A 195 -4.42 7.91 8.00
C GLU A 195 -5.01 8.91 9.01
N GLU A 196 -4.62 10.18 8.95
CA GLU A 196 -5.53 11.22 9.37
C GLU A 196 -6.77 11.08 8.49
N ASP A 197 -7.81 10.45 9.04
CA ASP A 197 -9.16 10.48 8.48
C ASP A 197 -9.39 11.96 8.15
N THR A 198 -9.30 12.30 6.87
CA THR A 198 -9.46 13.68 6.44
C THR A 198 -10.97 13.92 6.47
N VAL A 199 -11.53 14.03 7.69
CA VAL A 199 -12.97 14.16 7.94
C VAL A 199 -13.48 15.48 7.37
N LYS A 200 -12.57 16.42 7.12
CA LYS A 200 -12.85 17.69 6.46
C LYS A 200 -12.34 17.65 5.02
N LEU A 201 -13.28 17.61 4.09
CA LEU A 201 -13.00 17.86 2.68
C LEU A 201 -12.31 19.21 2.54
N LYS A 202 -11.19 19.26 1.78
CA LYS A 202 -10.60 20.54 1.38
C LYS A 202 -11.64 21.36 0.62
N ASP A 203 -11.57 22.69 0.69
CA ASP A 203 -12.41 23.51 -0.18
C ASP A 203 -12.11 23.12 -1.64
N LEU A 204 -13.13 22.55 -2.29
CA LEU A 204 -13.01 22.01 -3.64
C LEU A 204 -12.88 23.11 -4.68
N ARG A 205 -13.14 24.39 -4.36
CA ARG A 205 -13.04 25.52 -5.30
C ARG A 205 -13.60 25.17 -6.68
N LEU A 206 -14.89 24.78 -6.71
CA LEU A 206 -15.55 24.25 -7.90
C LEU A 206 -15.73 25.30 -9.01
N ASN A 207 -15.72 26.59 -8.64
CA ASN A 207 -15.78 27.70 -9.56
C ASN A 207 -14.37 28.23 -9.86
N THR A 208 -14.06 28.42 -11.14
CA THR A 208 -12.79 29.00 -11.60
C THR A 208 -13.09 30.29 -12.36
N SER A 209 -12.71 31.43 -11.78
CA SER A 209 -12.93 32.74 -12.40
C SER A 209 -11.87 32.98 -13.48
N LEU A 210 -12.30 33.11 -14.74
CA LEU A 210 -11.39 33.54 -15.81
C LEU A 210 -11.29 35.08 -15.87
N VAL A 211 -12.34 35.76 -15.45
CA VAL A 211 -12.43 37.23 -15.36
C VAL A 211 -13.03 37.60 -14.01
N ALA A 212 -12.45 38.60 -13.34
CA ALA A 212 -12.95 39.18 -12.09
C ALA A 212 -12.84 40.71 -12.17
N ASP A 213 -13.91 41.42 -11.80
CA ASP A 213 -13.97 42.89 -11.80
C ASP A 213 -13.54 43.54 -13.13
N GLY A 214 -13.90 42.91 -14.26
CA GLY A 214 -13.53 43.37 -15.61
C GLY A 214 -12.03 43.21 -15.94
N LYS A 215 -11.28 42.44 -15.14
CA LYS A 215 -9.85 42.19 -15.31
C LYS A 215 -9.55 40.70 -15.48
N PRO A 216 -8.44 40.32 -16.14
CA PRO A 216 -8.01 38.93 -16.22
C PRO A 216 -7.80 38.34 -14.82
N ALA A 217 -8.43 37.19 -14.55
CA ALA A 217 -8.24 36.42 -13.31
C ALA A 217 -7.50 35.09 -13.56
N ALA A 218 -7.13 34.83 -14.81
CA ALA A 218 -6.43 33.64 -15.25
C ALA A 218 -5.37 33.96 -16.32
N VAL A 219 -4.48 33.01 -16.56
CA VAL A 219 -3.49 33.02 -17.65
C VAL A 219 -3.62 31.77 -18.51
N ILE A 220 -3.22 31.87 -19.79
CA ILE A 220 -3.10 30.71 -20.68
C ILE A 220 -1.63 30.27 -20.65
N ALA A 221 -1.38 29.05 -20.17
CA ALA A 221 -0.04 28.46 -20.10
C ALA A 221 0.24 27.62 -21.35
N LEU A 222 1.32 27.98 -22.05
CA LEU A 222 1.84 27.27 -23.21
C LEU A 222 3.14 26.53 -22.88
N PRO A 223 3.43 25.41 -23.57
CA PRO A 223 4.77 24.85 -23.58
C PRO A 223 5.80 25.81 -24.21
N PRO A 224 7.10 25.52 -24.11
CA PRO A 224 8.14 26.37 -24.70
C PRO A 224 8.01 26.51 -26.23
N ASP A 225 7.52 25.47 -26.90
CA ASP A 225 7.39 25.44 -28.36
C ASP A 225 6.09 26.11 -28.89
N ALA A 226 6.05 26.43 -30.18
CA ALA A 226 4.95 27.15 -30.81
C ALA A 226 3.71 26.29 -31.15
N ARG A 227 3.66 25.02 -30.74
CA ARG A 227 2.68 24.05 -31.28
C ARG A 227 1.21 24.38 -30.96
N TYR A 228 0.97 25.20 -29.94
CA TYR A 228 -0.36 25.55 -29.46
C TYR A 228 -0.68 27.05 -29.59
N ASP A 229 0.17 27.82 -30.28
CA ASP A 229 0.03 29.28 -30.36
C ASP A 229 -1.31 29.69 -30.98
N ALA A 230 -1.62 29.14 -32.15
CA ALA A 230 -2.90 29.41 -32.82
C ALA A 230 -4.12 28.99 -31.97
N ILE A 231 -3.99 27.95 -31.14
CA ILE A 231 -5.07 27.52 -30.23
C ILE A 231 -5.21 28.53 -29.09
N ALA A 232 -4.11 28.95 -28.46
CA ALA A 232 -4.12 29.94 -27.39
C ALA A 232 -4.65 31.30 -27.86
N GLU A 233 -4.24 31.77 -29.03
CA GLU A 233 -4.75 33.00 -29.65
C GLU A 233 -6.25 32.91 -29.91
N ARG A 234 -6.74 31.75 -30.40
CA ARG A 234 -8.17 31.54 -30.63
C ARG A 234 -8.98 31.52 -29.33
N ILE A 235 -8.45 30.92 -28.26
CA ILE A 235 -9.06 30.95 -26.92
C ILE A 235 -9.09 32.37 -26.38
N GLN A 236 -7.96 33.09 -26.47
CA GLN A 236 -7.83 34.47 -26.00
C GLN A 236 -8.79 35.41 -26.74
N ALA A 237 -8.85 35.33 -28.07
CA ALA A 237 -9.77 36.12 -28.89
C ALA A 237 -11.24 35.83 -28.50
N LYS A 238 -11.60 34.55 -28.32
CA LYS A 238 -12.95 34.19 -27.92
C LYS A 238 -13.32 34.73 -26.54
N LEU A 239 -12.38 34.74 -25.59
CA LEU A 239 -12.58 35.32 -24.27
C LEU A 239 -12.73 36.85 -24.32
N LYS A 240 -11.98 37.53 -25.21
CA LYS A 240 -12.14 38.96 -25.45
C LYS A 240 -13.53 39.27 -26.00
N ASP A 241 -14.00 38.49 -26.96
CA ASP A 241 -15.31 38.69 -27.57
C ASP A 241 -16.46 38.43 -26.57
N CYS A 242 -16.33 37.40 -25.74
CA CYS A 242 -17.39 36.99 -24.81
C CYS A 242 -17.37 37.75 -23.48
N ALA A 243 -16.21 38.17 -22.99
CA ALA A 243 -16.04 38.73 -21.64
C ALA A 243 -15.34 40.11 -21.63
N GLY A 244 -14.98 40.66 -22.79
CA GLY A 244 -14.34 41.98 -22.92
C GLY A 244 -12.88 42.02 -22.45
N VAL A 245 -12.29 40.89 -22.09
CA VAL A 245 -10.98 40.81 -21.42
C VAL A 245 -10.03 39.89 -22.19
N THR A 246 -8.76 40.30 -22.26
CA THR A 246 -7.68 39.52 -22.89
C THR A 246 -6.85 38.82 -21.80
N LEU A 247 -6.89 37.49 -21.72
CA LEU A 247 -6.05 36.75 -20.78
C LEU A 247 -4.58 36.77 -21.24
N PRO A 248 -3.60 37.00 -20.33
CA PRO A 248 -2.19 36.87 -20.68
C PRO A 248 -1.85 35.44 -21.12
N ILE A 249 -1.06 35.32 -22.19
CA ILE A 249 -0.42 34.07 -22.60
C ILE A 249 0.98 34.06 -22.00
N ARG A 250 1.35 32.97 -21.32
CA ARG A 250 2.67 32.81 -20.69
C ARG A 250 3.25 31.44 -21.04
N ARG A 251 4.57 31.41 -21.21
CA ARG A 251 5.36 30.18 -21.37
C ARG A 251 6.13 29.89 -20.09
N ASP A 252 6.61 28.66 -19.96
CA ASP A 252 7.52 28.22 -18.90
C ASP A 252 7.02 28.46 -17.47
N LEU A 253 5.69 28.47 -17.29
CA LEU A 253 5.09 28.52 -15.98
C LEU A 253 5.33 27.22 -15.23
N LYS A 254 5.67 27.35 -13.93
CA LYS A 254 5.77 26.22 -13.00
C LYS A 254 4.48 26.14 -12.19
N PRO A 255 3.79 24.98 -12.16
CA PRO A 255 2.48 24.89 -11.50
C PRO A 255 2.45 25.31 -10.03
N PRO A 256 3.40 24.92 -9.16
CA PRO A 256 3.34 25.31 -7.75
C PRO A 256 3.35 26.82 -7.52
N ASP A 257 4.08 27.57 -8.36
CA ASP A 257 4.20 29.02 -8.23
C ASP A 257 3.00 29.72 -8.88
N ALA A 258 2.70 29.37 -10.13
CA ALA A 258 1.61 29.98 -10.88
C ALA A 258 0.23 29.75 -10.23
N LEU A 259 -0.03 28.55 -9.70
CA LEU A 259 -1.32 28.19 -9.11
C LEU A 259 -1.53 28.78 -7.70
N LYS A 260 -0.49 29.33 -7.06
CA LYS A 260 -0.64 30.15 -5.85
C LYS A 260 -1.10 31.57 -6.18
N GLU A 261 -0.75 32.07 -7.36
CA GLU A 261 -1.00 33.46 -7.75
C GLU A 261 -2.28 33.63 -8.56
N THR A 262 -2.60 32.70 -9.45
CA THR A 262 -3.68 32.86 -10.43
C THR A 262 -4.23 31.54 -10.95
N HIS A 263 -5.39 31.59 -11.61
CA HIS A 263 -5.93 30.45 -12.34
C HIS A 263 -5.17 30.24 -13.66
N VAL A 264 -5.06 28.97 -14.10
CA VAL A 264 -4.30 28.63 -15.30
C VAL A 264 -5.13 27.77 -16.25
N VAL A 265 -5.21 28.20 -17.50
CA VAL A 265 -5.65 27.38 -18.63
C VAL A 265 -4.41 26.78 -19.27
N ALA A 266 -4.08 25.53 -18.92
CA ALA A 266 -2.90 24.84 -19.45
C ALA A 266 -3.23 24.11 -20.77
N LEU A 267 -2.42 24.34 -21.81
CA LEU A 267 -2.52 23.60 -23.07
C LEU A 267 -1.47 22.49 -23.17
N GLY A 268 -1.91 21.34 -23.70
CA GLY A 268 -1.07 20.17 -23.95
C GLY A 268 -1.39 18.98 -23.05
N ASN A 269 -0.47 18.02 -23.00
CA ASN A 269 -0.55 16.80 -22.21
C ASN A 269 0.81 16.45 -21.60
N LEU A 270 0.91 15.30 -20.93
CA LEU A 270 2.15 14.77 -20.34
C LEU A 270 3.36 14.87 -21.27
N ALA A 271 3.20 14.60 -22.57
CA ALA A 271 4.30 14.56 -23.53
C ALA A 271 4.64 15.94 -24.15
N THR A 272 3.76 16.93 -23.99
CA THR A 272 3.85 18.19 -24.75
C THR A 272 3.80 19.45 -23.90
N SER A 273 3.57 19.34 -22.59
CA SER A 273 3.45 20.48 -21.68
C SER A 273 4.10 20.18 -20.33
N PRO A 274 5.25 20.80 -20.00
CA PRO A 274 5.90 20.64 -18.70
C PRO A 274 5.00 21.01 -17.51
N PHE A 275 4.07 21.94 -17.73
CA PHE A 275 3.05 22.32 -16.75
C PHE A 275 2.11 21.13 -16.46
N VAL A 276 1.58 20.49 -17.50
CA VAL A 276 0.69 19.33 -17.38
C VAL A 276 1.44 18.09 -16.90
N GLU A 277 2.68 17.88 -17.35
CA GLU A 277 3.56 16.80 -16.88
C GLU A 277 3.72 16.84 -15.35
N THR A 278 3.99 18.02 -14.79
CA THR A 278 4.13 18.17 -13.34
C THR A 278 2.84 17.78 -12.62
N LEU A 279 1.67 18.20 -13.12
CA LEU A 279 0.38 17.81 -12.52
C LEU A 279 0.10 16.31 -12.67
N TYR A 280 0.50 15.70 -13.79
CA TYR A 280 0.38 14.27 -14.04
C TYR A 280 1.23 13.45 -13.08
N ARG A 281 2.50 13.84 -12.89
CA ARG A 281 3.44 13.14 -11.99
C ARG A 281 3.04 13.21 -10.51
N HIS A 282 2.23 14.20 -10.14
CA HIS A 282 1.64 14.32 -8.81
C HIS A 282 0.21 13.74 -8.72
N TYR A 283 -0.23 13.00 -9.75
CA TYR A 283 -1.54 12.33 -9.79
C TYR A 283 -2.75 13.28 -9.70
N TYR A 284 -2.59 14.55 -10.05
CA TYR A 284 -3.70 15.51 -10.09
C TYR A 284 -4.53 15.44 -11.38
N THR A 285 -3.97 14.82 -12.43
CA THR A 285 -4.61 14.64 -13.73
C THR A 285 -3.95 13.47 -14.48
N TYR A 286 -4.64 12.88 -15.46
CA TYR A 286 -4.13 11.78 -16.29
C TYR A 286 -4.23 12.13 -17.78
N LEU A 287 -3.80 13.35 -18.15
CA LEU A 287 -3.77 13.80 -19.53
C LEU A 287 -2.51 13.29 -20.24
N ASP A 288 -2.65 12.21 -21.01
CA ASP A 288 -1.59 11.66 -21.85
C ASP A 288 -2.11 11.29 -23.26
N LEU A 289 -1.22 10.76 -24.10
CA LEU A 289 -1.55 10.37 -25.47
C LEU A 289 -2.37 9.07 -25.55
N HIS A 290 -2.47 8.31 -24.46
CA HIS A 290 -3.16 7.03 -24.42
C HIS A 290 -4.67 7.22 -24.26
N TYR A 291 -5.10 8.30 -23.60
CA TYR A 291 -6.51 8.61 -23.35
C TYR A 291 -6.89 10.02 -23.84
N PRO A 292 -6.83 10.31 -25.15
CA PRO A 292 -6.97 11.67 -25.66
C PRO A 292 -8.40 12.25 -25.61
N GLY A 293 -9.37 11.53 -25.03
CA GLY A 293 -10.79 11.92 -25.03
C GLY A 293 -11.48 11.76 -26.39
N ARG A 294 -12.80 11.96 -26.41
CA ARG A 294 -13.61 11.84 -27.64
C ARG A 294 -13.23 12.96 -28.62
N GLY A 295 -12.86 12.59 -29.84
CA GLY A 295 -12.42 13.55 -30.86
C GLY A 295 -10.98 14.05 -30.68
N GLY A 296 -10.15 13.31 -29.94
CA GLY A 296 -8.72 13.58 -29.81
C GLY A 296 -8.37 14.77 -28.90
N HIS A 297 -9.34 15.27 -28.13
CA HIS A 297 -9.13 16.31 -27.13
C HIS A 297 -10.01 16.08 -25.90
N VAL A 298 -9.61 16.69 -24.79
CA VAL A 298 -10.34 16.67 -23.53
C VAL A 298 -10.18 18.02 -22.84
N LEU A 299 -11.26 18.48 -22.20
CA LEU A 299 -11.26 19.61 -21.30
C LEU A 299 -11.49 19.07 -19.88
N GLN A 300 -10.54 19.30 -18.98
CA GLN A 300 -10.59 18.82 -17.60
C GLN A 300 -10.26 19.96 -16.64
N SER A 301 -11.03 20.08 -15.57
CA SER A 301 -10.72 20.96 -14.44
C SER A 301 -9.91 20.22 -13.39
N VAL A 302 -8.85 20.85 -12.89
CA VAL A 302 -8.06 20.36 -11.75
C VAL A 302 -8.26 21.33 -10.59
N HIS A 303 -8.87 20.84 -9.52
CA HIS A 303 -9.34 21.68 -8.41
C HIS A 303 -8.35 21.67 -7.24
N ASN A 304 -7.79 22.84 -6.96
CA ASN A 304 -6.90 23.10 -5.82
C ASN A 304 -5.85 21.98 -5.60
N PRO A 305 -4.97 21.69 -6.58
CA PRO A 305 -4.08 20.53 -6.51
C PRO A 305 -3.18 20.57 -5.26
N TYR A 306 -2.73 21.75 -4.85
CA TYR A 306 -1.79 21.93 -3.74
C TYR A 306 -2.44 22.32 -2.40
N GLY A 307 -3.77 22.38 -2.31
CA GLY A 307 -4.48 22.63 -1.05
C GLY A 307 -4.31 24.03 -0.46
N ALA A 308 -4.00 25.03 -1.30
CA ALA A 308 -3.92 26.43 -0.90
C ALA A 308 -5.29 27.08 -0.71
#